data_AF-A0A948Z9C3-F1
#
_entry.id   AF-A0A948Z9C3-F1
#
_cell.length_a   1.000
_cell.length_b   1.000
_cell.length_c   1.000
_cell.angle_alpha   90.00
_cell.angle_beta   90.00
_cell.angle_gamma   90.00
#
_symmetry.space_group_name_H-M   'P 1'
#
loop_
_entity.id
_entity.type
_entity.pdbx_description
1 polymer ?
#
loop_
_entity_poly.entity_id
_entity_poly.type
_entity_poly.pdbx_seq_one_letter_code
_entity_poly.pdbx_strand_id
1 'polypeptide(L)'
;MNRYQIYLNSGTVSIFDNLADELNTSRSRIIQDVLDRIAIEYKKILNVQIALKTKNNPLLKMAGFAKSKKNNLSKDVDSIYK
;
A
#
# COMPACT_ATOMS: atom_id res chain seq x y z
N MET A 1 17.96 1.95 17.94
CA MET A 1 17.11 0.74 18.07
C MET A 1 16.10 1.02 19.16
N ASN A 2 14.81 0.98 18.84
CA ASN A 2 13.76 1.23 19.84
C ASN A 2 13.25 -0.11 20.38
N ARG A 3 13.12 -0.22 21.70
CA ARG A 3 12.57 -1.40 22.34
C ARG A 3 11.07 -1.26 22.44
N TYR A 4 10.35 -2.28 21.96
CA TYR A 4 8.90 -2.36 22.04
C TYR A 4 8.51 -3.58 22.86
N GLN A 5 7.42 -3.48 23.60
CA GLN A 5 6.79 -4.59 24.30
C GLN A 5 5.50 -4.95 23.57
N ILE A 6 5.31 -6.23 23.27
CA ILE A 6 4.13 -6.76 22.60
C ILE A 6 3.56 -7.90 23.43
N TYR A 7 2.24 -7.99 23.48
CA TYR A 7 1.55 -9.10 24.12
C TYR A 7 1.34 -10.21 23.09
N LEU A 8 1.76 -11.42 23.45
CA LEU A 8 1.63 -12.62 22.62
C LEU A 8 0.95 -13.72 23.44
N ASN A 9 0.22 -14.59 22.77
CA ASN A 9 -0.33 -15.80 23.39
C ASN A 9 0.83 -16.70 23.86
N SER A 10 0.71 -17.28 25.05
CA SER A 10 1.72 -18.17 25.64
C SER A 10 2.07 -19.35 24.73
N GLY A 11 1.08 -19.95 24.08
CA GLY A 11 1.32 -21.04 23.12
C GLY A 11 2.08 -20.61 21.87
N THR A 12 1.97 -19.35 21.47
CA THR A 12 2.76 -18.81 20.35
C THR A 12 4.20 -18.53 20.77
N VAL A 13 4.40 -18.08 22.01
CA VAL A 13 5.74 -17.82 22.56
C VAL A 13 6.54 -19.13 22.64
N SER A 14 5.93 -20.22 23.11
CA SER A 14 6.62 -21.52 23.19
C SER A 14 7.03 -22.07 21.82
N ILE A 15 6.22 -21.85 20.78
CA ILE A 15 6.58 -22.22 19.41
C ILE A 15 7.81 -21.44 18.94
N PHE A 16 7.86 -20.13 19.20
CA PHE A 16 9.01 -19.32 18.82
C PHE A 16 10.28 -19.64 19.63
N ASP A 17 10.13 -20.04 20.89
CA ASP A 17 11.26 -20.51 21.70
C ASP A 17 11.84 -21.81 21.13
N ASN A 18 11.00 -22.81 20.84
CA ASN A 18 11.45 -24.05 20.22
C ASN A 18 12.11 -23.81 18.85
N LEU A 19 11.58 -22.89 18.05
CA LEU A 19 12.16 -22.52 16.75
C LEU A 19 13.52 -21.82 16.92
N ALA A 20 13.64 -20.96 17.93
CA ALA A 20 14.89 -20.27 18.25
C ALA A 20 15.99 -21.26 18.62
N ASP A 21 15.65 -22.27 19.41
CA ASP A 21 16.56 -23.33 19.82
C ASP A 21 17.00 -24.19 18.61
N GLU A 22 16.05 -24.62 17.77
CA GLU A 22 16.33 -25.45 16.59
C GLU A 22 17.21 -24.72 15.56
N LEU A 23 16.95 -23.42 15.35
CA LEU A 23 17.68 -22.60 14.38
C LEU A 23 18.94 -21.93 14.96
N ASN A 24 19.24 -22.16 16.24
CA ASN A 24 20.34 -21.53 16.98
C ASN A 24 20.39 -20.01 16.78
N THR A 25 19.24 -19.35 16.94
CA THR A 25 19.07 -17.90 16.74
C THR A 25 18.24 -17.30 17.86
N SER A 26 18.18 -15.96 17.95
CA SER A 26 17.35 -15.33 18.98
C SER A 26 15.87 -15.30 18.57
N ARG A 27 14.98 -15.54 19.54
CA ARG A 27 13.52 -15.34 19.37
C ARG A 27 13.18 -13.96 18.78
N SER A 28 13.85 -12.92 19.26
CA SER A 28 13.64 -11.55 18.76
C SER A 28 13.97 -11.40 17.28
N ARG A 29 15.01 -12.08 16.80
CA ARG A 29 15.39 -12.09 15.37
C ARG A 29 14.30 -12.74 14.54
N ILE A 30 13.80 -13.90 14.97
CA ILE A 30 12.70 -14.60 14.30
C ILE A 30 11.46 -13.70 14.22
N ILE A 31 11.06 -13.08 15.33
CA ILE A 31 9.89 -12.20 15.37
C ILE A 31 10.07 -11.01 14.42
N GLN A 32 11.27 -10.40 14.40
CA GLN A 32 11.58 -9.32 13.46
C GLN A 32 11.45 -9.77 12.00
N ASP A 33 12.06 -10.90 11.65
CA ASP A 33 12.04 -11.41 10.27
C ASP A 33 10.62 -11.72 9.79
N VAL A 34 9.77 -12.25 10.67
CA VAL A 34 8.35 -12.50 10.39
C VAL A 34 7.59 -11.19 10.19
N LEU A 35 7.77 -10.22 11.10
CA LEU A 35 7.09 -8.92 11.01
C LEU A 35 7.51 -8.15 9.75
N ASP A 36 8.80 -8.16 9.40
CA ASP A 36 9.31 -7.49 8.20
C ASP A 36 8.73 -8.11 6.93
N ARG A 37 8.68 -9.45 6.85
CA ARG A 37 8.07 -10.14 5.71
C ARG A 37 6.59 -9.81 5.57
N ILE A 38 5.85 -9.83 6.68
CA ILE A 38 4.42 -9.49 6.69
C ILE A 38 4.19 -8.02 6.31
N ALA A 39 5.01 -7.10 6.81
CA ALA A 39 4.92 -5.68 6.49
C ALA A 39 5.12 -5.40 4.99
N ILE A 40 6.05 -6.12 4.35
CA ILE A 40 6.24 -6.04 2.89
C ILE A 40 4.98 -6.47 2.14
N GLU A 41 4.33 -7.55 2.55
CA GLU A 41 3.09 -8.00 1.91
C GLU A 41 1.94 -7.00 2.12
N TYR A 42 1.77 -6.45 3.33
CA TYR A 42 0.78 -5.40 3.57
C TYR A 42 1.04 -4.13 2.76
N LYS A 43 2.31 -3.76 2.54
CA LYS A 43 2.66 -2.62 1.68
C LYS A 43 2.18 -2.83 0.25
N LYS A 44 2.26 -4.05 -0.30
CA LYS A 44 1.73 -4.36 -1.63
C LYS A 44 0.22 -4.17 -1.68
N ILE A 45 -0.51 -4.68 -0.68
CA ILE A 45 -1.96 -4.53 -0.59
C ILE A 45 -2.36 -3.05 -0.50
N LEU A 46 -1.66 -2.28 0.34
CA LEU A 46 -1.87 -0.85 0.49
C LEU A 46 -1.65 -0.10 -0.84
N ASN A 47 -0.57 -0.42 -1.56
CA ASN A 47 -0.27 0.20 -2.87
C ASN A 47 -1.36 -0.11 -3.91
N VAL A 48 -1.87 -1.34 -3.94
CA VAL A 48 -2.99 -1.71 -4.82
C VAL A 48 -4.25 -0.92 -4.44
N GLN A 49 -4.56 -0.81 -3.15
CA GLN A 49 -5.73 -0.05 -2.70
C GLN A 49 -5.62 1.45 -3.04
N ILE A 50 -4.43 2.03 -2.90
CA ILE A 50 -4.16 3.41 -3.29
C ILE A 50 -4.32 3.57 -4.81
N ALA A 51 -3.77 2.66 -5.61
CA ALA A 51 -3.88 2.69 -7.07
C ALA A 51 -5.35 2.56 -7.55
N LEU A 52 -6.16 1.74 -6.85
CA LEU A 52 -7.59 1.62 -7.14
C LEU A 52 -8.35 2.92 -6.78
N LYS A 53 -8.02 3.55 -5.65
CA LYS A 53 -8.61 4.84 -5.25
C LYS A 53 -8.26 5.95 -6.24
N THR A 54 -7.01 6.02 -6.72
CA THR A 54 -6.62 7.02 -7.73
C THR A 54 -7.28 6.75 -9.08
N LYS A 55 -7.38 5.50 -9.53
CA LYS A 55 -8.10 5.13 -10.76
C LYS A 55 -9.60 5.46 -10.68
N ASN A 56 -10.20 5.38 -9.50
CA ASN A 56 -11.60 5.72 -9.27
C ASN A 56 -11.85 7.18 -8.87
N ASN A 57 -10.83 8.05 -8.93
CA ASN A 57 -11.00 9.46 -8.62
C ASN A 57 -11.93 10.14 -9.66
N PRO A 58 -13.09 10.70 -9.26
CA PRO A 58 -14.04 11.33 -10.16
C PRO A 58 -13.43 12.47 -10.98
N LEU A 59 -12.52 13.25 -10.38
CA LEU A 59 -11.84 14.36 -11.04
C LEU A 59 -10.92 13.87 -12.18
N LEU A 60 -10.22 12.75 -11.98
CA LEU A 60 -9.40 12.12 -13.02
C LEU A 60 -10.27 11.51 -14.14
N LYS A 61 -11.44 10.94 -13.80
CA LYS A 61 -12.40 10.47 -14.80
C LYS A 61 -12.94 11.64 -15.64
N MET A 62 -13.29 12.77 -15.03
CA MET A 62 -13.73 13.98 -15.73
C MET A 62 -12.62 14.58 -16.62
N ALA A 63 -11.37 14.60 -16.16
CA ALA A 63 -10.23 15.03 -16.97
C ALA A 63 -9.99 14.10 -18.18
N GLY A 64 -10.28 12.80 -18.05
CA GLY A 64 -10.24 11.83 -19.14
C GLY A 64 -11.36 12.02 -20.18
N PHE A 65 -12.57 12.41 -19.74
CA PHE A 65 -13.66 12.79 -20.65
C PHE A 65 -13.32 14.04 -21.48
N ALA A 66 -12.59 15.00 -20.90
CA ALA A 66 -12.13 16.20 -21.61
C ALA A 66 -11.10 15.91 -22.73
N LYS A 67 -10.49 14.71 -22.75
CA LYS A 67 -9.56 14.28 -23.82
C LYS A 67 -10.24 13.49 -24.94
N SER A 68 -11.57 13.35 -24.95
CA SER A 68 -12.28 12.79 -26.11
C SER A 68 -12.17 13.78 -27.27
N LYS A 69 -11.55 13.34 -28.38
CA LYS A 69 -11.38 14.10 -29.62
C LYS A 69 -12.66 14.85 -30.01
N LYS A 70 -12.66 16.17 -29.85
CA LYS A 70 -13.42 17.08 -30.71
C LYS A 70 -12.80 18.48 -30.56
N ASN A 71 -12.43 19.04 -31.71
CA ASN A 71 -11.91 20.37 -32.02
C ASN A 71 -11.82 21.37 -30.85
N ASN A 72 -10.71 22.09 -30.81
CA ASN A 72 -10.42 23.25 -29.96
C ASN A 72 -11.45 24.39 -30.14
N LEU A 73 -12.70 24.18 -29.73
CA LEU A 73 -13.78 25.18 -29.73
C LEU A 73 -13.46 26.35 -28.79
N SER A 74 -12.57 26.12 -27.82
CA SER A 74 -12.10 27.14 -26.88
C SER A 74 -11.07 28.11 -27.45
N LYS A 75 -10.53 27.86 -28.65
CA LYS A 75 -9.61 28.81 -29.32
C LYS A 75 -10.31 29.78 -30.27
N ASP A 76 -11.57 29.51 -30.61
CA ASP A 76 -12.34 30.24 -31.64
C ASP A 76 -13.62 30.87 -31.07
N VAL A 77 -13.61 31.26 -29.78
CA VAL A 77 -14.78 31.90 -29.14
C VAL A 77 -15.16 33.20 -29.87
N ASP A 78 -14.16 33.93 -30.38
CA ASP A 78 -14.38 35.15 -31.17
C ASP A 78 -15.03 34.91 -32.54
N SER A 79 -15.00 33.67 -33.06
CA SER A 79 -15.66 33.33 -34.33
C SER A 79 -17.15 33.02 -34.18
N ILE A 80 -17.61 32.73 -32.95
CA ILE A 80 -18.97 32.28 -32.65
C ILE A 80 -19.91 33.46 -32.38
N TYR A 81 -19.36 34.61 -31.96
CA TYR A 81 -20.12 35.83 -31.66
C TYR A 81 -20.03 36.90 -32.75
N LYS A 82 -19.66 36.52 -33.98
CA LYS A 82 -19.59 37.43 -35.13
C LYS A 82 -20.79 37.28 -36.06
#